data_AF-A0A0B6Y4G0-F1
#
_entry.id   AF-A0A0B6Y4G0-F1
#
_cell.length_a   1.000
_cell.length_b   1.000
_cell.length_c   1.000
_cell.angle_alpha   90.00
_cell.angle_beta   90.00
_cell.angle_gamma   90.00
#
_symmetry.space_group_name_H-M   'P 1'
#
loop_
_entity.id
_entity.type
_entity.pdbx_description
1 polymer ?
#
loop_
_entity_poly.entity_id
_entity_poly.type
_entity_poly.pdbx_seq_one_letter_code
_entity_poly.pdbx_strand_id
1 'polypeptide(L)'
;PEFEKIKCSGYLSRESPLKMDVVTLTAIDFDSGNIITYSITDGNNDGCFNLDPSTGIMTVNCDMSSYHDQIRTLTVVASDGQHVSVPTTVNLTLVNNN
;
A
#
# COMPACT_ATOMS: atom_id res chain seq x y z
N PRO A 1 16.76 3.91 3.10
CA PRO A 1 15.32 4.26 3.11
C PRO A 1 14.53 3.69 4.33
N GLU A 2 13.66 4.51 4.93
CA GLU A 2 12.80 4.20 6.07
C GLU A 2 11.40 4.80 5.88
N PHE A 3 10.33 4.04 6.14
CA PHE A 3 8.96 4.56 6.03
C PHE A 3 8.65 5.59 7.13
N GLU A 4 7.99 6.70 6.78
CA GLU A 4 7.60 7.73 7.75
C GLU A 4 6.54 7.25 8.75
N LYS A 5 5.71 6.28 8.34
CA LYS A 5 4.70 5.65 9.19
C LYS A 5 4.85 4.13 9.17
N ILE A 6 5.15 3.57 10.33
CA ILE A 6 5.22 2.14 10.54
C ILE A 6 3.81 1.64 10.91
N LYS A 7 3.29 0.64 10.18
CA LYS A 7 1.92 0.10 10.31
C LYS A 7 0.80 1.08 9.95
N CYS A 8 0.68 1.41 8.67
CA CYS A 8 -0.42 2.22 8.17
C CYS A 8 -1.75 1.46 8.30
N SER A 9 -2.74 2.07 8.93
CA SER A 9 -4.12 1.57 8.96
C SER A 9 -5.02 2.54 8.21
N GLY A 10 -5.87 2.02 7.33
CA GLY A 10 -6.81 2.80 6.52
C GLY A 10 -8.18 2.15 6.45
N TYR A 11 -9.13 2.86 5.88
CA TYR A 11 -10.47 2.35 5.59
C TYR A 11 -10.66 2.33 4.08
N LEU A 12 -11.28 1.26 3.57
CA LEU A 12 -11.63 1.11 2.17
C LEU A 12 -13.11 0.76 2.08
N SER A 13 -13.89 1.56 1.37
CA SER A 13 -15.30 1.24 1.15
C SER A 13 -15.40 0.02 0.22
N ARG A 14 -16.33 -0.88 0.53
CA ARG A 14 -16.64 -2.05 -0.29
C ARG A 14 -17.25 -1.66 -1.63
N GLU A 15 -17.84 -0.47 -1.68
CA GLU A 15 -18.43 0.17 -2.85
C GLU A 15 -17.46 1.14 -3.55
N SER A 16 -16.20 1.18 -3.13
CA SER A 16 -15.18 2.03 -3.75
C SER A 16 -15.03 1.70 -5.24
N PRO A 17 -15.01 2.72 -6.14
CA PRO A 17 -14.78 2.47 -7.54
C PRO A 17 -13.37 1.93 -7.78
N LEU A 18 -13.21 1.19 -8.88
CA LEU A 18 -11.90 0.74 -9.33
C LEU A 18 -10.97 1.95 -9.57
N LYS A 19 -9.69 1.73 -9.30
CA LYS A 19 -8.58 2.69 -9.37
C LYS A 19 -8.68 3.88 -8.40
N MET A 20 -9.50 3.76 -7.36
CA MET A 20 -9.51 4.74 -6.27
C MET A 20 -8.21 4.66 -5.47
N ASP A 21 -7.65 5.82 -5.14
CA ASP A 21 -6.53 5.96 -4.21
C ASP A 21 -6.95 5.54 -2.80
N VAL A 22 -6.19 4.64 -2.20
CA VAL A 22 -6.49 4.05 -0.89
C VAL A 22 -5.54 4.59 0.18
N VAL A 23 -4.24 4.62 -0.12
CA VAL A 23 -3.20 5.13 0.78
C VAL A 23 -2.04 5.65 -0.05
N THR A 24 -1.35 6.66 0.48
CA THR A 24 -0.06 7.11 -0.04
C THR A 24 1.02 6.74 0.95
N LEU A 25 2.01 5.97 0.49
CA LEU A 25 3.19 5.59 1.25
C LEU A 25 4.29 6.63 1.05
N THR A 26 4.99 6.96 2.13
CA THR A 26 6.13 7.87 2.13
C THR A 26 7.28 7.24 2.90
N ALA A 27 8.48 7.34 2.33
CA ALA A 27 9.72 6.94 2.97
C ALA A 27 10.77 8.04 2.80
N ILE A 28 11.66 8.13 3.78
CA ILE A 28 12.82 9.02 3.81
C ILE A 28 14.09 8.22 3.57
N ASP A 29 15.07 8.82 2.93
CA ASP A 29 16.41 8.27 2.80
C ASP A 29 17.43 9.38 3.08
N PHE A 30 18.47 9.07 3.86
CA PHE A 30 19.47 10.06 4.27
C PHE A 30 20.57 10.25 3.23
N ASP A 31 20.69 9.32 2.28
CA ASP A 31 21.62 9.42 1.17
C ASP A 31 21.09 10.41 0.12
N SER A 32 21.89 11.42 -0.20
CA SER A 32 21.48 12.46 -1.14
C SER A 32 21.45 11.93 -2.57
N GLY A 33 20.29 12.04 -3.22
CA GLY A 33 20.13 11.81 -4.66
C GLY A 33 19.62 10.44 -5.09
N ASN A 34 19.34 9.51 -4.16
CA ASN A 34 18.70 8.26 -4.52
C ASN A 34 17.19 8.44 -4.72
N ILE A 35 16.65 7.79 -5.76
CA ILE A 35 15.21 7.76 -6.03
C ILE A 35 14.62 6.60 -5.23
N ILE A 36 13.70 6.91 -4.32
CA ILE A 36 12.97 5.88 -3.58
C ILE A 36 11.90 5.26 -4.47
N THR A 37 11.85 3.94 -4.46
CA THR A 37 10.83 3.13 -5.12
C THR A 37 10.06 2.27 -4.12
N TYR A 38 8.77 2.05 -4.38
CA TYR A 38 7.88 1.28 -3.50
C TYR A 38 7.41 -0.01 -4.17
N SER A 39 7.25 -1.09 -3.40
CA SER A 39 6.70 -2.35 -3.92
C SER A 39 5.91 -3.12 -2.86
N ILE A 40 4.94 -3.91 -3.33
CA ILE A 40 4.19 -4.86 -2.50
C ILE A 40 4.90 -6.21 -2.58
N THR A 41 5.23 -6.79 -1.42
CA THR A 41 5.96 -8.06 -1.31
C THR A 41 5.08 -9.22 -0.85
N ASP A 42 3.93 -8.94 -0.22
CA ASP A 42 2.98 -9.98 0.23
C ASP A 42 1.54 -9.42 0.39
N GLY A 43 0.55 -10.31 0.48
CA GLY A 43 -0.86 -9.98 0.76
C GLY A 43 -1.69 -9.51 -0.45
N ASN A 44 -1.11 -9.59 -1.65
CA ASN A 44 -1.71 -9.14 -2.91
C ASN A 44 -1.70 -10.21 -4.02
N ASN A 45 -1.83 -11.48 -3.64
CA ASN A 45 -1.77 -12.62 -4.58
C ASN A 45 -2.91 -12.62 -5.61
N ASP A 46 -4.00 -11.94 -5.31
CA ASP A 46 -5.17 -11.72 -6.19
C ASP A 46 -5.00 -10.54 -7.15
N GLY A 47 -3.94 -9.73 -7.00
CA GLY A 47 -3.69 -8.55 -7.83
C GLY A 47 -4.69 -7.42 -7.62
N CYS A 48 -5.36 -7.38 -6.47
CA CYS A 48 -6.40 -6.38 -6.20
C CYS A 48 -5.88 -5.00 -5.80
N PHE A 49 -4.59 -4.86 -5.53
CA PHE A 49 -3.95 -3.59 -5.22
C PHE A 49 -2.82 -3.29 -6.20
N ASN A 50 -2.80 -2.07 -6.72
CA ASN A 50 -1.67 -1.54 -7.47
C ASN A 50 -0.94 -0.54 -6.60
N LEU A 51 0.39 -0.56 -6.61
CA LEU A 51 1.23 0.44 -5.94
C LEU A 51 2.11 1.09 -7.00
N ASP A 52 1.95 2.41 -7.18
CA ASP A 52 2.83 3.18 -8.05
C ASP A 52 4.22 3.23 -7.39
N PRO A 53 5.26 2.68 -8.04
CA PRO A 53 6.58 2.58 -7.44
C PRO A 53 7.25 3.95 -7.27
N SER A 54 6.86 4.97 -8.03
CA SER A 54 7.47 6.30 -7.99
C SER A 54 6.78 7.26 -7.03
N THR A 55 5.46 7.15 -6.89
CA THR A 55 4.66 8.07 -6.06
C THR A 55 4.25 7.48 -4.71
N GLY A 56 4.33 6.16 -4.55
CA GLY A 56 3.85 5.46 -3.36
C GLY A 56 2.32 5.43 -3.24
N ILE A 57 1.58 5.86 -4.27
CA ILE A 57 0.12 5.82 -4.29
C ILE A 57 -0.34 4.38 -4.52
N MET A 58 -1.11 3.86 -3.57
CA MET A 58 -1.77 2.57 -3.67
C MET A 58 -3.22 2.75 -4.12
N THR A 59 -3.63 2.02 -5.14
CA THR A 59 -5.00 2.02 -5.66
C THR A 59 -5.63 0.63 -5.58
N VAL A 60 -6.95 0.58 -5.46
CA VAL A 60 -7.72 -0.68 -5.54
C VAL A 60 -8.10 -0.99 -6.99
N ASN A 61 -7.96 -2.24 -7.43
CA ASN A 61 -8.26 -2.69 -8.79
C ASN A 61 -9.25 -3.86 -8.85
N CYS A 62 -9.87 -4.20 -7.73
CA CYS A 62 -10.93 -5.20 -7.62
C CYS A 62 -12.18 -4.64 -6.96
N ASP A 63 -13.31 -5.29 -7.22
CA ASP A 63 -14.54 -5.07 -6.47
C ASP A 63 -14.44 -5.68 -5.06
N MET A 64 -14.45 -4.82 -4.04
CA MET A 64 -14.32 -5.19 -2.64
C MET A 64 -15.64 -5.68 -2.01
N SER A 65 -16.78 -5.58 -2.72
CA SER A 65 -18.08 -6.05 -2.24
C SER A 65 -18.13 -7.57 -2.02
N SER A 66 -17.37 -8.32 -2.82
CA SER A 66 -17.33 -9.79 -2.77
C SER A 66 -16.38 -10.37 -1.71
N TYR A 67 -15.55 -9.54 -1.07
CA TYR A 67 -14.58 -10.00 -0.07
C TYR A 67 -15.25 -10.30 1.28
N HIS A 68 -15.21 -11.54 1.75
CA HIS A 68 -15.81 -11.87 3.06
C HIS A 68 -15.00 -11.34 4.25
N ASP A 69 -13.68 -11.30 4.13
CA ASP A 69 -12.82 -10.79 5.20
C ASP A 69 -12.99 -9.28 5.39
N GLN A 70 -12.91 -8.83 6.64
CA GLN A 70 -13.06 -7.41 6.98
C GLN A 70 -11.77 -6.61 6.82
N ILE A 71 -10.62 -7.28 6.67
CA ILE A 71 -9.31 -6.63 6.63
C ILE A 71 -8.52 -7.16 5.45
N ARG A 72 -7.93 -6.23 4.68
CA ARG A 72 -6.88 -6.51 3.71
C ARG A 72 -5.54 -6.10 4.30
N THR A 73 -4.61 -7.04 4.39
CA THR A 73 -3.25 -6.78 4.88
C THR A 73 -2.26 -6.95 3.74
N LEU A 74 -1.46 -5.91 3.50
CA LEU A 74 -0.43 -5.86 2.46
C LEU A 74 0.92 -5.61 3.11
N THR A 75 1.95 -6.34 2.69
CA THR A 75 3.33 -6.08 3.11
C THR A 75 4.05 -5.31 2.02
N VAL A 76 4.70 -4.21 2.38
CA VAL A 76 5.37 -3.30 1.43
C VAL A 76 6.79 -2.97 1.87
N VAL A 77 7.64 -2.67 0.90
CA VAL A 77 9.02 -2.22 1.10
C VAL A 77 9.31 -0.97 0.27
N ALA A 78 10.23 -0.13 0.75
CA ALA A 78 10.82 0.96 -0.01
C ALA A 78 12.29 0.61 -0.34
N SER A 79 12.77 1.02 -1.51
CA SER A 79 14.14 0.77 -1.97
C SER A 79 14.71 2.02 -2.61
N ASP A 80 15.95 2.37 -2.27
CA ASP A 80 16.71 3.47 -2.88
C ASP A 80 17.59 2.98 -4.07
N GLY A 81 17.48 1.69 -4.42
CA GLY A 81 18.30 0.99 -5.42
C GLY A 81 19.51 0.24 -4.85
N GLN A 82 19.94 0.53 -3.62
CA GLN A 82 21.06 -0.12 -2.93
C GLN A 82 20.62 -0.79 -1.61
N HIS A 83 19.75 -0.11 -0.86
CA HIS A 83 19.20 -0.54 0.41
C HIS A 83 17.68 -0.72 0.30
N VAL A 84 17.17 -1.70 1.03
CA VAL A 84 15.73 -1.97 1.17
C VAL A 84 15.34 -1.69 2.61
N SER A 85 14.19 -1.03 2.79
CA SER A 85 13.63 -0.76 4.10
C SER A 85 13.27 -2.04 4.84
N VAL A 86 13.08 -1.96 6.15
CA VAL A 86 12.35 -2.99 6.89
C VAL A 86 10.93 -3.10 6.27
N PRO A 87 10.40 -4.31 6.03
CA PRO A 87 9.03 -4.47 5.56
C PRO A 87 8.02 -3.87 6.54
N THR A 88 7.04 -3.14 6.02
CA THR A 88 5.93 -2.58 6.80
C THR A 88 4.61 -3.12 6.29
N THR A 89 3.59 -3.13 7.15
CA THR A 89 2.26 -3.63 6.82
C THR A 89 1.28 -2.49 6.64
N VAL A 90 0.46 -2.55 5.61
CA VAL A 90 -0.73 -1.71 5.40
C VAL A 90 -1.97 -2.56 5.71
N ASN A 91 -2.76 -2.13 6.69
CA ASN A 91 -4.02 -2.78 7.05
C ASN A 91 -5.19 -1.91 6.61
N LEU A 92 -6.03 -2.44 5.72
CA LEU A 92 -7.21 -1.75 5.20
C LEU A 92 -8.46 -2.43 5.74
N THR A 93 -9.20 -1.73 6.58
CA THR A 93 -10.49 -2.20 7.07
C THR A 93 -11.56 -1.91 6.01
N LEU A 94 -12.22 -2.97 5.54
CA LEU A 94 -13.30 -2.90 4.58
C LEU A 94 -14.60 -2.47 5.28
N VAL A 95 -15.16 -1.34 4.87
CA VAL A 95 -16.38 -0.76 5.43
C VAL A 95 -17.47 -0.66 4.36
N ASN A 96 -18.74 -0.69 4.76
CA ASN A 96 -19.85 -0.34 3.85
C ASN A 96 -20.15 1.14 3.98
N ASN A 97 -20.58 1.77 2.89
CA ASN A 97 -21.17 3.12 2.98
C ASN A 97 -22.54 3.03 3.67
N ASN A 98 -22.73 3.79 4.76
CA ASN A 98 -24.02 3.93 5.43
C ASN A 98 -25.00 4.74 4.59
#